data_AF-A0A7J4Q5V3-F1
#
_entry.id   AF-A0A7J4Q5V3-F1
#
_cell.length_a   1.000
_cell.length_b   1.000
_cell.length_c   1.000
_cell.angle_alpha   90.00
_cell.angle_beta   90.00
_cell.angle_gamma   90.00
#
_symmetry.space_group_name_H-M   'P 1'
#
loop_
_entity.id
_entity.type
_entity.pdbx_description
1 polymer ?
#
loop_
_entity_poly.entity_id
_entity_poly.type
_entity_poly.pdbx_seq_one_letter_code
_entity_poly.pdbx_strand_id
1 'polypeptide(L)'
;MPMPLTKPSIEDEALMARYPFLPQGATFLRLILEKNGITVEDLIEAHWLEEVRSRGRVRLLESVMHKEGIDSATTIDLSSDLGKMTESLSFLYAMLVVCASFNERLLARWVEGEASRADQLFGMDEGNFDILAK
;
A
#
# COMPACT_ATOMS: atom_id res chain seq x y z
N MET A 1 -6.86 -17.66 -4.74
CA MET A 1 -6.46 -17.66 -6.17
C MET A 1 -5.01 -18.12 -6.25
N PRO A 2 -4.65 -19.07 -7.14
CA PRO A 2 -3.25 -19.42 -7.37
C PRO A 2 -2.49 -18.20 -7.92
N MET A 3 -1.22 -18.04 -7.55
CA MET A 3 -0.38 -16.94 -8.05
C MET A 3 -0.18 -17.09 -9.57
N PRO A 4 -0.28 -16.02 -10.38
CA PRO A 4 -0.08 -16.10 -11.82
C PRO A 4 1.33 -16.62 -12.15
N LEU A 5 1.42 -17.58 -13.09
CA LEU A 5 2.70 -18.12 -13.56
C LEU A 5 3.54 -17.10 -14.34
N THR A 6 2.87 -16.12 -14.96
CA THR A 6 3.48 -15.00 -15.68
C THR A 6 2.82 -13.70 -15.22
N LYS A 7 3.58 -12.89 -14.50
CA LYS A 7 3.13 -11.58 -14.00
C LYS A 7 3.26 -10.54 -15.13
N PRO A 8 2.21 -9.77 -15.48
CA PRO A 8 2.36 -8.68 -16.43
C PRO A 8 3.34 -7.62 -15.89
N SER A 9 4.09 -6.97 -16.78
CA SER A 9 4.86 -5.79 -16.40
C SER A 9 3.90 -4.62 -16.23
N ILE A 10 4.00 -3.90 -15.11
CA ILE A 10 3.26 -2.66 -14.85
C ILE A 10 4.31 -1.55 -14.76
N GLU A 11 4.36 -0.70 -15.78
CA GLU A 11 5.30 0.44 -15.85
C GLU A 11 4.76 1.70 -15.16
N ASP A 12 3.44 1.78 -14.97
CA ASP A 12 2.81 2.90 -14.28
C ASP A 12 3.11 2.86 -12.78
N GLU A 13 4.04 3.71 -12.34
CA GLU A 13 4.41 3.84 -10.93
C GLU A 13 3.25 4.30 -10.03
N ALA A 14 2.31 5.10 -10.56
CA ALA A 14 1.16 5.53 -9.78
C ALA A 14 0.22 4.33 -9.53
N LEU A 15 0.05 3.48 -10.55
CA LEU A 15 -0.70 2.23 -10.40
C LEU A 15 -0.02 1.29 -9.40
N MET A 16 1.31 1.16 -9.48
CA MET A 16 2.09 0.35 -8.53
C MET A 16 2.02 0.88 -7.10
N ALA A 17 2.05 2.21 -6.92
CA ALA A 17 1.90 2.84 -5.61
C ALA A 17 0.49 2.62 -5.05
N ARG A 18 -0.54 2.68 -5.88
CA ARG A 18 -1.95 2.48 -5.48
C ARG A 18 -2.23 1.04 -5.06
N TYR A 19 -1.60 0.06 -5.72
CA TYR A 19 -1.77 -1.38 -5.48
C TYR A 19 -0.44 -2.05 -5.06
N PRO A 20 0.14 -1.67 -3.91
CA PRO A 20 1.48 -2.11 -3.50
C PRO A 20 1.54 -3.60 -3.11
N PHE A 21 0.39 -4.24 -2.93
CA PHE A 21 0.25 -5.67 -2.61
C PHE A 21 0.31 -6.58 -3.85
N LEU A 22 0.34 -6.01 -5.06
CA LEU A 22 0.43 -6.82 -6.28
C LEU A 22 1.71 -7.66 -6.30
N PRO A 23 1.75 -8.77 -7.06
CA PRO A 23 2.93 -9.64 -7.12
C PRO A 23 4.23 -8.96 -7.58
N GLN A 24 4.15 -7.80 -8.24
CA GLN A 24 5.24 -6.92 -8.68
C GLN A 24 5.61 -5.88 -7.60
N GLY A 25 4.72 -5.64 -6.63
CA GLY A 25 4.82 -4.59 -5.62
C GLY A 25 6.04 -4.72 -4.72
N ALA A 26 6.48 -5.94 -4.39
CA ALA A 26 7.69 -6.16 -3.61
C ALA A 26 8.95 -5.57 -4.29
N THR A 27 9.07 -5.76 -5.61
CA THR A 27 10.18 -5.19 -6.39
C THR A 27 10.09 -3.66 -6.44
N PHE A 28 8.88 -3.14 -6.65
CA PHE A 28 8.63 -1.70 -6.69
C PHE A 28 8.92 -1.02 -5.34
N LEU A 29 8.46 -1.58 -4.22
CA LEU A 29 8.74 -1.08 -2.87
C LEU A 29 10.25 -1.05 -2.58
N ARG A 30 10.97 -2.10 -2.98
CA ARG A 30 12.44 -2.12 -2.86
C ARG A 30 13.09 -1.00 -3.67
N LEU A 31 12.65 -0.78 -4.91
CA LEU A 31 13.14 0.32 -5.74
C LEU A 31 12.88 1.69 -5.09
N ILE A 32 11.71 1.90 -4.50
CA ILE A 32 11.38 3.15 -3.79
C ILE A 32 12.30 3.36 -2.58
N LEU A 33 12.55 2.32 -1.78
CA LEU A 33 13.49 2.39 -0.65
C LEU A 33 14.92 2.73 -1.13
N GLU A 34 15.41 2.01 -2.15
CA GLU A 34 16.76 2.19 -2.70
C GLU A 34 16.94 3.57 -3.34
N LYS A 35 16.00 4.02 -4.18
CA LYS A 35 16.03 5.32 -4.86
C LYS A 35 16.12 6.49 -3.87
N ASN A 36 15.49 6.35 -2.70
CA ASN A 36 15.43 7.39 -1.68
C ASN A 36 16.44 7.18 -0.53
N GLY A 37 17.26 6.11 -0.58
CA GLY A 37 18.22 5.79 0.48
C GLY A 37 17.56 5.52 1.84
N ILE A 38 16.36 4.94 1.83
CA ILE A 38 15.57 4.65 3.03
C ILE A 38 15.80 3.21 3.46
N THR A 39 16.27 3.02 4.70
CA THR A 39 16.32 1.71 5.34
C THR A 39 15.00 1.37 6.03
N VAL A 40 14.83 0.12 6.47
CA VAL A 40 13.64 -0.27 7.26
C VAL A 40 13.64 0.47 8.60
N GLU A 41 14.81 0.67 9.19
CA GLU A 41 15.02 1.43 10.42
C GLU A 41 14.59 2.90 10.23
N ASP A 42 14.95 3.53 9.11
CA ASP A 42 14.52 4.90 8.81
C ASP A 42 13.00 5.02 8.73
N LEU A 43 12.32 4.03 8.12
CA LEU A 43 10.86 4.03 8.03
C LEU A 43 10.20 4.05 9.42
N ILE A 44 10.87 3.50 10.43
CA ILE A 44 10.39 3.45 11.81
C ILE A 44 10.75 4.75 12.56
N GLU A 45 11.96 5.27 12.39
CA GLU A 45 12.53 6.29 13.30
C GLU A 45 12.81 7.65 12.66
N ALA A 46 13.06 7.72 11.35
CA ALA A 46 13.51 8.95 10.71
C ALA A 46 12.43 10.03 10.76
N HIS A 47 12.79 11.22 11.28
CA HIS A 47 11.81 12.28 11.54
C HIS A 47 11.11 12.77 10.26
N TRP A 48 11.82 12.84 9.14
CA TRP A 48 11.29 13.29 7.86
C TRP A 48 10.28 12.31 7.22
N LEU A 49 10.15 11.09 7.75
CA LEU A 49 9.16 10.09 7.34
C LEU A 49 7.91 10.08 8.26
N GLU A 50 7.71 11.09 9.11
CA GLU A 50 6.55 11.12 10.01
C GLU A 50 5.22 11.16 9.25
N GLU A 51 5.14 11.85 8.12
CA GLU A 51 3.94 11.85 7.27
C GLU A 51 3.59 10.44 6.76
N VAL A 52 4.61 9.68 6.34
CA VAL A 52 4.45 8.28 5.92
C VAL A 52 3.91 7.43 7.05
N ARG A 53 4.48 7.57 8.25
CA ARG A 53 4.04 6.82 9.44
C ARG A 53 2.64 7.23 9.89
N SER A 54 2.35 8.53 9.96
CA SER A 54 1.03 9.07 10.28
C SER A 54 -0.02 8.49 9.34
N ARG A 55 0.27 8.48 8.04
CA ARG A 55 -0.60 7.88 7.04
C ARG A 55 -0.78 6.38 7.24
N GLY A 56 0.31 5.64 7.47
CA GLY A 56 0.24 4.20 7.71
C GLY A 56 -0.52 3.84 9.00
N ARG A 57 -0.44 4.68 10.05
CA ARG A 57 -1.27 4.55 11.27
C ARG A 57 -2.75 4.75 10.97
N VAL A 58 -3.10 5.81 10.22
CA VAL A 58 -4.49 6.05 9.79
C VAL A 58 -5.02 4.87 8.98
N ARG A 59 -4.25 4.40 8.00
CA ARG A 59 -4.57 3.23 7.16
C ARG A 59 -4.86 1.97 7.99
N LEU A 60 -4.07 1.72 9.03
CA LEU A 60 -4.27 0.62 9.97
C LEU A 60 -5.52 0.81 10.84
N LEU A 61 -5.71 2.00 11.41
CA LEU A 61 -6.87 2.32 12.24
C LEU A 61 -8.19 2.22 11.47
N GLU A 62 -8.23 2.74 10.25
CA GLU A 62 -9.40 2.69 9.38
C GLU A 62 -9.77 1.24 9.06
N SER A 63 -8.79 0.40 8.71
CA SER A 63 -9.00 -1.04 8.46
C SER A 63 -9.56 -1.81 9.66
N VAL A 64 -9.27 -1.34 10.88
CA VAL A 64 -9.71 -1.99 12.12
C VAL A 64 -11.05 -1.45 12.62
N MET A 65 -11.30 -0.15 12.46
CA MET A 65 -12.47 0.53 13.03
C MET A 65 -13.66 0.59 12.08
N HIS A 66 -13.44 0.70 10.76
CA HIS A 66 -14.51 0.94 9.80
C HIS A 66 -14.94 -0.35 9.14
N LYS A 67 -16.24 -0.67 9.24
CA LYS A 67 -16.84 -1.81 8.55
C LYS A 67 -16.89 -1.63 7.02
N GLU A 68 -16.79 -0.39 6.55
CA GLU A 68 -16.83 -0.03 5.13
C GLU A 68 -15.42 0.11 4.51
N GLY A 69 -14.35 -0.21 5.27
CA GLY A 69 -12.96 -0.16 4.81
C GLY A 69 -12.29 1.20 5.00
N ILE A 70 -11.16 1.39 4.31
CA ILE A 70 -10.40 2.66 4.29
C ILE A 70 -11.15 3.66 3.40
N ASP A 71 -11.44 4.86 3.91
CA ASP A 71 -12.18 5.89 3.17
C ASP A 71 -11.39 6.36 1.95
N SER A 72 -12.01 6.29 0.77
CA SER A 72 -11.44 6.73 -0.51
C SER A 72 -11.12 8.23 -0.52
N ALA A 73 -11.68 9.02 0.41
CA ALA A 73 -11.34 10.43 0.63
C ALA A 73 -9.88 10.65 1.06
N THR A 74 -9.17 9.60 1.46
CA THR A 74 -7.76 9.66 1.83
C THR A 74 -6.80 9.38 0.66
N THR A 75 -7.28 9.54 -0.58
CA THR A 75 -6.47 9.38 -1.80
C THR A 75 -5.37 10.44 -1.86
N ILE A 76 -4.12 9.99 -1.80
CA ILE A 76 -2.94 10.83 -2.02
C ILE A 76 -2.84 11.16 -3.50
N ASP A 77 -2.45 12.39 -3.82
CA ASP A 77 -2.10 12.76 -5.20
C ASP A 77 -0.86 12.00 -5.67
N LEU A 78 -1.07 11.01 -6.54
CA LEU A 78 -0.01 10.15 -7.09
C LEU A 78 0.68 10.76 -8.33
N SER A 79 0.35 12.00 -8.70
CA SER A 79 1.05 12.71 -9.78
C SER A 79 2.50 13.06 -9.42
N SER A 80 2.79 13.19 -8.12
CA SER A 80 4.12 13.54 -7.61
C SER A 80 4.88 12.31 -7.10
N ASP A 81 6.21 12.34 -7.24
CA ASP A 81 7.09 11.30 -6.69
C ASP A 81 6.95 11.17 -5.16
N LEU A 82 6.76 12.29 -4.46
CA LEU A 82 6.51 12.31 -3.02
C LEU A 82 5.19 11.60 -2.68
N GLY A 83 4.14 11.83 -3.47
CA GLY A 83 2.84 11.19 -3.29
C GLY A 83 2.90 9.68 -3.49
N LYS A 84 3.53 9.22 -4.59
CA LYS A 84 3.76 7.79 -4.84
C LYS A 84 4.59 7.14 -3.73
N MET A 85 5.66 7.81 -3.29
CA MET A 85 6.50 7.32 -2.19
C MET A 85 5.71 7.23 -0.89
N THR A 86 4.93 8.26 -0.54
CA THR A 86 4.15 8.30 0.69
C THR A 86 3.09 7.20 0.70
N GLU A 87 2.36 7.03 -0.40
CA GLU A 87 1.36 5.97 -0.54
C GLU A 87 2.00 4.58 -0.36
N SER A 88 3.09 4.31 -1.09
CA SER A 88 3.77 3.02 -1.07
C SER A 88 4.37 2.68 0.30
N LEU A 89 5.09 3.63 0.90
CA LEU A 89 5.76 3.41 2.18
C LEU A 89 4.78 3.42 3.36
N SER A 90 3.63 4.09 3.25
CA SER A 90 2.59 4.01 4.28
C SER A 90 1.98 2.61 4.36
N PHE A 91 1.81 1.94 3.22
CA PHE A 91 1.41 0.53 3.17
C PHE A 91 2.48 -0.37 3.81
N LEU A 92 3.75 -0.20 3.43
CA LEU A 92 4.85 -0.98 3.99
C LEU A 92 4.96 -0.79 5.50
N TYR A 93 4.85 0.44 5.99
CA TYR A 93 4.84 0.75 7.41
C TYR A 93 3.67 0.08 8.14
N ALA A 94 2.44 0.18 7.62
CA ALA A 94 1.27 -0.47 8.20
C ALA A 94 1.44 -1.99 8.27
N MET A 95 1.96 -2.60 7.19
CA MET A 95 2.29 -4.02 7.13
C MET A 95 3.33 -4.43 8.18
N LEU A 96 4.40 -3.64 8.36
CA LEU A 96 5.40 -3.90 9.39
C LEU A 96 4.80 -3.85 10.80
N VAL A 97 3.99 -2.83 11.10
CA VAL A 97 3.35 -2.66 12.42
C VAL A 97 2.38 -3.81 12.72
N VAL A 98 1.53 -4.19 11.76
CA VAL A 98 0.58 -5.28 11.98
C VAL A 98 1.26 -6.62 12.13
N CYS A 99 2.31 -6.90 11.35
CA CYS A 99 3.12 -8.13 11.50
C CYS A 99 3.86 -8.15 12.85
N ALA A 100 4.43 -7.02 13.27
CA ALA A 100 5.12 -6.90 14.55
C ALA A 100 4.17 -6.99 15.76
N SER A 101 2.86 -6.85 15.55
CA SER A 101 1.86 -7.02 16.62
C SER A 101 1.66 -8.48 17.06
N PHE A 102 2.06 -9.44 16.21
CA PHE A 102 1.79 -10.87 16.39
C PHE A 102 0.32 -11.19 16.72
N ASN A 103 -0.62 -10.37 16.21
CA ASN A 103 -2.04 -10.51 16.46
C ASN A 103 -2.78 -10.88 15.17
N GLU A 104 -3.17 -12.15 15.05
CA GLU A 104 -3.86 -12.66 13.86
C GLU A 104 -5.19 -11.94 13.58
N ARG A 105 -5.91 -11.50 14.62
CA ARG A 105 -7.16 -10.75 14.45
C ARG A 105 -6.89 -9.37 13.87
N LEU A 106 -5.82 -8.71 14.31
CA LEU A 106 -5.41 -7.42 13.76
C LEU A 106 -4.95 -7.57 12.30
N LEU A 107 -4.15 -8.61 12.02
CA LEU A 107 -3.71 -8.94 10.66
C LEU A 107 -4.89 -9.20 9.73
N ALA A 108 -5.84 -10.05 10.13
CA ALA A 108 -7.01 -10.37 9.32
C ALA A 108 -7.86 -9.13 9.01
N ARG A 109 -8.07 -8.25 9.99
CA ARG A 109 -8.80 -7.00 9.79
C ARG A 109 -8.07 -6.03 8.87
N TRP A 110 -6.76 -5.92 9.01
CA TRP A 110 -5.96 -5.09 8.12
C TRP A 110 -6.03 -5.60 6.67
N VAL A 111 -5.86 -6.92 6.45
CA VAL A 111 -5.99 -7.52 5.10
C VAL A 111 -7.38 -7.30 4.51
N GLU A 112 -8.44 -7.46 5.29
CA GLU A 112 -9.82 -7.19 4.85
C GLU A 112 -10.03 -5.71 4.48
N GLY A 113 -9.50 -4.78 5.27
CA GLY A 113 -9.56 -3.34 5.00
C GLY A 113 -8.81 -2.94 3.73
N GLU A 114 -7.60 -3.46 3.53
CA GLU A 114 -6.81 -3.24 2.31
C GLU A 114 -7.50 -3.81 1.07
N ALA A 115 -8.10 -5.00 1.18
CA ALA A 115 -8.85 -5.60 0.09
C ALA A 115 -10.11 -4.79 -0.26
N SER A 116 -10.83 -4.30 0.75
CA SER A 116 -12.03 -3.45 0.55
C SER A 116 -11.66 -2.12 -0.11
N ARG A 117 -10.55 -1.52 0.31
CA ARG A 117 -10.01 -0.31 -0.32
C ARG A 117 -9.62 -0.55 -1.78
N ALA A 118 -8.94 -1.67 -2.03
CA ALA A 118 -8.56 -2.05 -3.39
C ALA A 118 -9.79 -2.19 -4.28
N ASP A 119 -10.87 -2.82 -3.79
CA ASP A 119 -12.13 -2.98 -4.54
C ASP A 119 -12.77 -1.63 -4.89
N GLN A 120 -12.79 -0.68 -3.94
CA GLN A 120 -13.28 0.69 -4.19
C GLN A 120 -12.45 1.41 -5.26
N LEU A 121 -11.12 1.36 -5.15
CA LEU A 121 -10.21 1.99 -6.12
C LEU A 121 -10.34 1.32 -7.50
N PHE A 122 -10.53 0.01 -7.51
CA PHE A 122 -10.68 -0.77 -8.73
C PHE A 122 -11.95 -0.39 -9.50
N GLY A 123 -13.05 -0.10 -8.79
CA GLY A 123 -14.27 0.46 -9.37
C GLY A 123 -14.10 1.85 -10.00
N MET A 124 -13.03 2.59 -9.66
CA MET A 124 -12.70 3.89 -10.26
C MET A 124 -11.66 3.79 -11.38
N ASP A 125 -10.94 2.67 -11.48
CA ASP A 125 -9.80 2.44 -12.38
C ASP A 125 -10.14 1.52 -13.57
N GLU A 126 -11.29 1.76 -14.21
CA GLU A 126 -11.81 0.89 -15.29
C GLU A 126 -10.78 0.66 -16.42
N GLY A 127 -9.97 1.68 -16.74
CA GLY A 127 -8.94 1.59 -17.79
C GLY A 127 -7.78 0.65 -17.47
N ASN A 128 -7.59 0.27 -16.20
CA ASN A 128 -6.51 -0.61 -15.74
C ASN A 128 -7.04 -1.99 -15.32
N PHE A 129 -8.33 -2.28 -15.51
CA PHE A 129 -8.95 -3.53 -15.07
C PHE A 129 -8.23 -4.76 -15.63
N ASP A 130 -8.01 -4.79 -16.94
CA ASP A 130 -7.44 -5.93 -17.65
C ASP A 130 -5.99 -6.25 -17.24
N ILE A 131 -5.23 -5.26 -16.76
CA ILE A 131 -3.85 -5.47 -16.34
C ILE A 131 -3.77 -5.92 -14.88
N LEU A 132 -4.65 -5.40 -14.02
CA LEU A 132 -4.72 -5.73 -12.60
C LEU A 132 -5.37 -7.10 -12.34
N ALA A 133 -6.29 -7.54 -13.19
CA ALA A 133 -6.99 -8.83 -13.05
C ALA A 133 -6.17 -10.04 -13.52
N LYS A 134 -4.98 -9.84 -14.11
CA LYS A 134 -4.09 -10.88 -14.66
C LYS A 134 -3.03 -11.31 -13.66
#